data_AF-A0A516WCR7-F1
#
_entry.id   AF-A0A516WCR7-F1
#
_cell.length_a   1.000
_cell.length_b   1.000
_cell.length_c   1.000
_cell.angle_alpha   90.00
_cell.angle_beta   90.00
_cell.angle_gamma   90.00
#
_symmetry.space_group_name_H-M   'P 1'
#
loop_
_entity.id
_entity.type
_entity.pdbx_description
1 polymer ?
#
loop_
_entity_poly.entity_id
_entity_poly.type
_entity_poly.pdbx_seq_one_letter_code
_entity_poly.pdbx_strand_id
1 'polypeptide(L)'
;MPIAIILRTSGSINVFRDAVIDALSSSSIDEALLCSGFFQENFKGSAYQASTERQLGLACAMSGVKLTTVGIHNNTWKPSYQNFKKNMLAAGANIKCMYKPGMHWHAKVFIASSSGSPNFGIVGSSNITRNAFSTGSNFNNECDVFLWEKTSPIARIANHIVDTLDEQIIIRAPYQPRQNQGISLSQKLLRIRDEVFGQDLQELI
;
A
#
# COMPACT_ATOMS: atom_id res chain seq x y z
N MET A 1 -0.87 -16.67 -11.29
CA MET A 1 -0.35 -15.36 -10.88
C MET A 1 -0.82 -14.32 -11.87
N PRO A 2 -1.80 -13.47 -11.51
CA PRO A 2 -2.22 -12.40 -12.38
C PRO A 2 -1.46 -11.10 -12.08
N ILE A 3 -1.32 -10.32 -13.14
CA ILE A 3 -0.95 -8.91 -13.10
C ILE A 3 -2.17 -8.14 -13.59
N ALA A 4 -2.52 -7.05 -12.92
CA ALA A 4 -3.48 -6.07 -13.41
C ALA A 4 -2.85 -4.67 -13.38
N ILE A 5 -2.92 -3.95 -14.49
CA ILE A 5 -2.52 -2.54 -14.57
C ILE A 5 -3.79 -1.73 -14.66
N ILE A 6 -3.97 -0.80 -13.72
CA ILE A 6 -5.20 -0.04 -13.55
C ILE A 6 -4.84 1.44 -13.58
N LEU A 7 -5.46 2.18 -14.50
CA LEU A 7 -5.45 3.63 -14.51
C LEU A 7 -6.72 4.14 -13.83
N ARG A 8 -6.58 4.78 -12.68
CA ARG A 8 -7.69 5.49 -12.03
C ARG A 8 -8.03 6.73 -12.84
N THR A 9 -9.24 6.79 -13.36
CA THR A 9 -9.78 7.94 -14.13
C THR A 9 -10.98 8.61 -13.47
N SER A 10 -11.42 8.10 -12.30
CA SER A 10 -12.55 8.63 -11.54
C SER A 10 -12.24 8.71 -10.04
N GLY A 11 -12.85 9.72 -9.40
CA GLY A 11 -12.83 9.91 -7.95
C GLY A 11 -13.86 9.09 -7.18
N SER A 12 -14.83 8.47 -7.86
CA SER A 12 -15.91 7.69 -7.23
C SER A 12 -15.43 6.38 -6.62
N ILE A 13 -14.42 5.76 -7.23
CA ILE A 13 -13.84 4.47 -6.81
C ILE A 13 -12.35 4.70 -6.55
N ASN A 14 -11.82 4.06 -5.51
CA ASN A 14 -10.39 4.08 -5.22
C ASN A 14 -9.90 2.66 -4.92
N VAL A 15 -9.60 1.94 -5.99
CA VAL A 15 -9.13 0.55 -5.93
C VAL A 15 -7.82 0.41 -5.16
N PHE A 16 -6.91 1.37 -5.26
CA PHE A 16 -5.67 1.35 -4.49
C PHE A 16 -5.95 1.39 -2.98
N ARG A 17 -6.76 2.36 -2.52
CA ARG A 17 -7.20 2.46 -1.13
C ARG A 17 -7.87 1.16 -0.68
N ASP A 18 -8.84 0.71 -1.45
CA ASP A 18 -9.68 -0.42 -1.07
C ASP A 18 -8.85 -1.70 -0.97
N ALA A 19 -7.94 -1.94 -1.92
CA ALA A 19 -7.03 -3.08 -1.89
C ALA A 19 -6.09 -3.08 -0.68
N VAL A 20 -5.50 -1.92 -0.35
CA VAL A 20 -4.61 -1.76 0.80
C VAL A 20 -5.38 -2.04 2.10
N ILE A 21 -6.55 -1.43 2.28
CA ILE A 21 -7.33 -1.55 3.51
C ILE A 21 -7.91 -2.95 3.65
N ASP A 22 -8.44 -3.54 2.59
CA ASP A 22 -9.01 -4.89 2.65
C ASP A 22 -7.91 -5.93 2.94
N ALA A 23 -6.70 -5.76 2.41
CA ALA A 23 -5.56 -6.61 2.75
C ALA A 23 -5.16 -6.45 4.23
N LEU A 24 -5.08 -5.22 4.73
CA LEU A 24 -4.74 -4.94 6.12
C LEU A 24 -5.85 -5.32 7.13
N SER A 25 -7.09 -5.47 6.67
CA SER A 25 -8.23 -5.93 7.47
C SER A 25 -8.33 -7.47 7.51
N SER A 26 -7.57 -8.18 6.67
CA SER A 26 -7.68 -9.63 6.53
C SER A 26 -6.95 -10.36 7.65
N SER A 27 -7.59 -11.34 8.25
CA SER A 27 -6.95 -12.28 9.21
C SER A 27 -5.95 -13.23 8.54
N SER A 28 -5.88 -13.25 7.20
CA SER A 28 -4.92 -14.07 6.46
C SER A 28 -3.57 -13.39 6.26
N ILE A 29 -3.46 -12.09 6.56
CA ILE A 29 -2.23 -11.31 6.40
C ILE A 29 -1.58 -11.10 7.78
N ASP A 30 -0.35 -11.55 7.94
CA ASP A 30 0.41 -11.44 9.19
C ASP A 30 1.34 -10.23 9.21
N GLU A 31 1.90 -9.87 8.05
CA GLU A 31 2.78 -8.72 7.87
C GLU A 31 2.51 -7.98 6.56
N ALA A 32 2.69 -6.65 6.61
CA ALA A 32 2.58 -5.79 5.44
C ALA A 32 3.63 -4.69 5.42
N LEU A 33 4.06 -4.32 4.22
CA LEU A 33 4.94 -3.19 3.95
C LEU A 33 4.18 -2.14 3.14
N LEU A 34 4.14 -0.89 3.62
CA LEU A 34 3.53 0.24 2.92
C LEU A 34 4.52 1.41 2.78
N CYS A 35 5.00 1.61 1.57
CA CYS A 35 5.95 2.64 1.21
C CYS A 35 5.21 3.81 0.55
N SER A 36 5.47 5.03 1.00
CA SER A 36 4.97 6.24 0.34
C SER A 36 5.85 7.43 0.63
N GLY A 37 6.08 8.29 -0.36
CA GLY A 37 6.82 9.54 -0.12
C GLY A 37 6.01 10.54 0.71
N PHE A 38 4.68 10.44 0.64
CA PHE A 38 3.74 11.40 1.21
C PHE A 38 2.64 10.69 1.98
N PHE A 39 2.64 10.88 3.30
CA PHE A 39 1.55 10.50 4.19
C PHE A 39 0.85 11.78 4.64
N GLN A 40 -0.37 12.02 4.16
CA GLN A 40 -1.14 13.22 4.50
C GLN A 40 -1.97 12.97 5.76
N GLU A 41 -1.47 13.49 6.88
CA GLU A 41 -2.09 13.41 8.18
C GLU A 41 -1.93 14.77 8.86
N ASN A 42 -3.02 15.52 8.89
CA ASN A 42 -3.06 16.89 9.38
C ASN A 42 -2.02 17.83 8.72
N PHE A 43 -1.64 17.51 7.47
CA PHE A 43 -0.61 18.25 6.73
C PHE A 43 -1.00 19.71 6.56
N LYS A 44 -0.12 20.64 6.95
CA LYS A 44 -0.32 22.10 6.87
C LYS A 44 -1.67 22.58 7.42
N GLY A 45 -2.12 22.00 8.53
CA GLY A 45 -3.37 22.38 9.19
C GLY A 45 -4.64 21.82 8.54
N SER A 46 -4.50 20.94 7.54
CA SER A 46 -5.64 20.21 6.99
C SER A 46 -6.32 19.34 8.06
N ALA A 47 -7.65 19.19 8.00
CA ALA A 47 -8.38 18.23 8.82
C ALA A 47 -8.26 16.79 8.28
N TYR A 48 -7.63 16.59 7.12
CA TYR A 48 -7.51 15.27 6.50
C TYR A 48 -6.59 14.34 7.28
N GLN A 49 -7.02 13.09 7.43
CA GLN A 49 -6.36 12.06 8.21
C GLN A 49 -6.37 10.74 7.44
N ALA A 50 -5.25 10.39 6.82
CA ALA A 50 -5.17 9.14 6.06
C ALA A 50 -5.40 7.90 6.96
N SER A 51 -5.04 7.96 8.24
CA SER A 51 -5.28 6.87 9.20
C SER A 51 -6.77 6.58 9.44
N THR A 52 -7.68 7.49 9.11
CA THR A 52 -9.13 7.32 9.31
C THR A 52 -9.87 6.92 8.04
N GLU A 53 -9.21 6.94 6.88
CA GLU A 53 -9.79 6.47 5.61
C GLU A 53 -10.29 5.05 5.74
N ARG A 54 -11.60 4.85 5.49
CA ARG A 54 -12.32 3.58 5.74
C ARG A 54 -11.87 2.88 7.04
N GLN A 55 -11.61 3.64 8.10
CA GLN A 55 -11.17 3.14 9.40
C GLN A 55 -9.84 2.37 9.36
N LEU A 56 -8.90 2.74 8.49
CA LEU A 56 -7.60 2.08 8.30
C LEU A 56 -6.88 1.72 9.62
N GLY A 57 -6.79 2.66 10.56
CA GLY A 57 -6.16 2.42 11.86
C GLY A 57 -6.84 1.30 12.65
N LEU A 58 -8.17 1.31 12.72
CA LEU A 58 -8.96 0.29 13.41
C LEU A 58 -8.89 -1.06 12.69
N ALA A 59 -8.91 -1.06 11.36
CA ALA A 59 -8.74 -2.26 10.53
C ALA A 59 -7.44 -2.99 10.87
N CYS A 60 -6.32 -2.25 10.96
CA CYS A 60 -5.03 -2.81 11.34
C CYS A 60 -5.02 -3.32 12.79
N ALA A 61 -5.70 -2.60 13.70
CA ALA A 61 -5.80 -3.02 15.10
C ALA A 61 -6.59 -4.33 15.26
N MET A 62 -7.70 -4.46 14.55
CA MET A 62 -8.58 -5.64 14.62
C MET A 62 -7.95 -6.89 13.99
N SER A 63 -7.23 -6.73 12.87
CA SER A 63 -6.55 -7.86 12.22
C SER A 63 -5.28 -8.27 12.97
N GLY A 64 -4.65 -7.34 13.71
CA GLY A 64 -3.37 -7.56 14.37
C GLY A 64 -2.18 -7.59 13.42
N VAL A 65 -2.36 -7.22 12.14
CA VAL A 65 -1.31 -7.21 11.12
C VAL A 65 -0.10 -6.38 11.56
N LYS A 66 1.11 -6.92 11.36
CA LYS A 66 2.35 -6.17 11.56
C LYS A 66 2.59 -5.26 10.36
N LEU A 67 2.19 -4.00 10.47
CA LEU A 67 2.38 -3.02 9.40
C LEU A 67 3.72 -2.30 9.58
N THR A 68 4.63 -2.46 8.62
CA THR A 68 5.79 -1.56 8.50
C THR A 68 5.52 -0.53 7.40
N THR A 69 5.75 0.74 7.69
CA THR A 69 5.65 1.80 6.69
C THR A 69 7.00 2.44 6.43
N VAL A 70 7.23 2.93 5.21
CA VAL A 70 8.45 3.65 4.83
C VAL A 70 8.10 4.98 4.17
N GLY A 71 8.56 6.07 4.78
CA GLY A 71 8.58 7.43 4.23
C GLY A 71 9.99 8.02 4.25
N ILE A 72 10.26 9.31 4.15
CA ILE A 72 9.47 10.51 3.86
C ILE A 72 10.14 11.17 2.63
N HIS A 73 9.42 11.94 1.81
CA HIS A 73 10.01 12.61 0.63
C HIS A 73 10.80 13.90 0.91
N ASN A 74 10.51 14.61 2.00
CA ASN A 74 11.31 15.75 2.50
C ASN A 74 10.86 16.18 3.90
N ASN A 75 11.62 17.07 4.55
CA ASN A 75 11.36 17.57 5.90
C ASN A 75 9.96 18.17 6.10
N THR A 76 9.34 18.76 5.07
CA THR A 76 7.99 19.36 5.18
C THR A 76 6.94 18.31 5.54
N TRP A 77 7.14 17.06 5.09
CA TRP A 77 6.21 15.95 5.31
C TRP A 77 6.51 15.17 6.60
N LYS A 78 7.62 15.44 7.29
CA LYS A 78 7.97 14.73 8.52
C LYS A 78 6.91 14.85 9.61
N PRO A 79 6.39 16.05 9.97
CA PRO A 79 5.36 16.17 10.99
C PRO A 79 4.09 15.39 10.63
N SER A 80 3.72 15.38 9.36
CA SER A 80 2.57 14.64 8.84
C SER A 80 2.77 13.13 8.99
N TYR A 81 3.94 12.61 8.67
CA TYR A 81 4.22 11.18 8.87
C TYR A 81 4.28 10.78 10.36
N GLN A 82 4.77 11.68 11.23
CA GLN A 82 4.72 11.49 12.69
C GLN A 82 3.28 11.48 13.22
N ASN A 83 2.41 12.36 12.72
CA ASN A 83 0.99 12.34 13.05
C ASN A 83 0.33 11.03 12.58
N PHE A 84 0.69 10.54 11.38
CA PHE A 84 0.14 9.29 10.86
C PHE A 84 0.49 8.13 11.79
N LYS A 85 1.77 8.02 12.17
CA LYS A 85 2.24 7.06 13.19
C LYS A 85 1.42 7.18 14.47
N LYS A 86 1.28 8.39 15.02
CA LYS A 86 0.55 8.65 16.27
C LYS A 86 -0.91 8.21 16.19
N ASN A 87 -1.61 8.55 15.12
CA ASN A 87 -3.04 8.23 14.98
C ASN A 87 -3.27 6.74 14.73
N MET A 88 -2.39 6.08 13.96
CA MET A 88 -2.40 4.63 13.80
C MET A 88 -2.19 3.90 15.14
N LEU A 89 -1.19 4.32 15.93
CA LEU A 89 -0.95 3.76 17.27
C LEU A 89 -2.12 4.02 18.23
N ALA A 90 -2.71 5.23 18.19
CA ALA A 90 -3.86 5.57 19.02
C ALA A 90 -5.11 4.73 18.68
N ALA A 91 -5.24 4.28 17.43
CA ALA A 91 -6.28 3.34 17.01
C ALA A 91 -5.98 1.88 17.43
N GLY A 92 -4.81 1.60 18.01
CA GLY A 92 -4.38 0.26 18.42
C GLY A 92 -3.65 -0.53 17.34
N ALA A 93 -3.26 0.09 16.22
CA ALA A 93 -2.56 -0.61 15.14
C ALA A 93 -1.15 -1.05 15.57
N ASN A 94 -0.76 -2.26 15.15
CA ASN A 94 0.61 -2.76 15.28
C ASN A 94 1.47 -2.23 14.13
N ILE A 95 1.99 -1.01 14.29
CA ILE A 95 2.69 -0.28 13.23
C ILE A 95 4.13 0.08 13.62
N LYS A 96 5.05 -0.11 12.67
CA LYS A 96 6.41 0.45 12.68
C LYS A 96 6.55 1.46 11.54
N CYS A 97 7.04 2.66 11.82
CA CYS A 97 7.27 3.69 10.80
C CYS A 97 8.76 3.91 10.62
N MET A 98 9.23 3.80 9.38
CA MET A 98 10.64 3.87 9.01
C MET A 98 10.88 5.01 8.03
N TYR A 99 12.10 5.53 7.99
CA TYR A 99 12.51 6.49 6.97
C TYR A 99 13.96 6.31 6.55
N LYS A 100 14.27 6.68 5.30
CA LYS A 100 15.65 6.77 4.83
C LYS A 100 16.26 8.10 5.28
N PRO A 101 17.46 8.11 5.90
CA PRO A 101 18.19 9.34 6.19
C PRO A 101 18.31 10.25 4.95
N GLY A 102 18.17 11.56 5.15
CA GLY A 102 18.03 12.53 4.06
C GLY A 102 16.59 12.73 3.56
N MET A 103 15.66 11.82 3.90
CA MET A 103 14.23 11.93 3.58
C MET A 103 14.00 12.18 2.08
N HIS A 104 14.46 11.26 1.23
CA HIS A 104 14.23 11.31 -0.23
C HIS A 104 13.43 10.11 -0.72
N TRP A 105 12.58 9.54 0.14
CA TRP A 105 11.75 8.41 -0.25
C TRP A 105 10.66 8.87 -1.22
N HIS A 106 10.60 8.27 -2.41
CA HIS A 106 9.56 8.58 -3.39
C HIS A 106 8.87 7.35 -3.99
N ALA A 107 9.33 6.13 -3.65
CA ALA A 107 8.69 4.91 -4.10
C ALA A 107 7.31 4.75 -3.44
N LYS A 108 6.35 4.19 -4.19
CA LYS A 108 5.04 3.78 -3.68
C LYS A 108 4.87 2.29 -3.92
N VAL A 109 4.88 1.55 -2.84
CA VAL A 109 4.90 0.09 -2.85
C VAL A 109 4.05 -0.39 -1.69
N PHE A 110 3.12 -1.31 -1.97
CA PHE A 110 2.43 -2.07 -0.95
C PHE A 110 2.75 -3.55 -1.15
N ILE A 111 3.07 -4.28 -0.08
CA ILE A 111 3.28 -5.73 -0.11
C ILE A 111 2.59 -6.32 1.10
N ALA A 112 1.75 -7.32 0.89
CA ALA A 112 1.10 -8.09 1.95
C ALA A 112 1.58 -9.53 1.90
N SER A 113 1.85 -10.10 3.08
CA SER A 113 2.40 -11.44 3.23
C SER A 113 1.49 -12.29 4.11
N SER A 114 1.56 -13.61 3.92
CA SER A 114 0.88 -14.59 4.75
C SER A 114 1.87 -15.70 5.08
N SER A 115 1.98 -16.04 6.36
CA SER A 115 2.99 -16.97 6.88
C SER A 115 4.40 -16.57 6.44
N GLY A 116 4.70 -15.27 6.50
CA GLY A 116 6.00 -14.69 6.10
C GLY A 116 6.28 -14.63 4.59
N SER A 117 5.36 -15.08 3.73
CA SER A 117 5.53 -15.11 2.27
C SER A 117 4.68 -14.04 1.57
N PRO A 118 5.29 -13.09 0.83
CA PRO A 118 4.56 -12.12 0.02
C PRO A 118 3.66 -12.79 -1.02
N ASN A 119 2.38 -12.48 -1.02
CA ASN A 119 1.41 -13.09 -1.94
C ASN A 119 0.52 -12.07 -2.67
N PHE A 120 0.70 -10.78 -2.34
CA PHE A 120 0.08 -9.64 -2.99
C PHE A 120 1.00 -8.43 -2.93
N GLY A 121 1.00 -7.66 -4.00
CA GLY A 121 1.69 -6.38 -4.01
C GLY A 121 1.07 -5.39 -4.98
N ILE A 122 1.34 -4.13 -4.71
CA ILE A 122 0.98 -2.99 -5.55
C ILE A 122 2.22 -2.14 -5.73
N VAL A 123 2.55 -1.78 -6.97
CA VAL A 123 3.61 -0.82 -7.29
C VAL A 123 3.04 0.19 -8.27
N GLY A 124 3.23 1.47 -8.00
CA GLY A 124 2.67 2.50 -8.86
C GLY A 124 2.92 3.92 -8.40
N SER A 125 1.97 4.80 -8.69
CA SER A 125 2.09 6.24 -8.47
C SER A 125 1.33 6.74 -7.23
N SER A 126 0.38 5.96 -6.72
CA SER A 126 -0.51 6.38 -5.62
C SER A 126 0.22 6.57 -4.28
N ASN A 127 0.11 7.77 -3.70
CA ASN A 127 0.59 8.04 -2.34
C ASN A 127 -0.52 7.90 -1.29
N ILE A 128 -0.16 7.95 0.00
CA ILE A 128 -1.10 8.01 1.12
C ILE A 128 -1.52 9.47 1.37
N THR A 129 -2.12 10.08 0.34
CA THR A 129 -2.59 11.47 0.36
C THR A 129 -4.06 11.55 -0.03
N ARG A 130 -4.75 12.63 0.31
CA ARG A 130 -6.21 12.75 0.08
C ARG A 130 -6.61 12.44 -1.37
N ASN A 131 -5.93 13.05 -2.34
CA ASN A 131 -6.33 12.90 -3.74
C ASN A 131 -6.02 11.50 -4.30
N ALA A 132 -5.00 10.83 -3.79
CA ALA A 132 -4.59 9.49 -4.25
C ALA A 132 -5.24 8.35 -3.45
N PHE A 133 -5.56 8.57 -2.18
CA PHE A 133 -6.00 7.55 -1.22
C PHE A 133 -7.44 7.74 -0.72
N SER A 134 -8.12 8.84 -1.07
CA SER A 134 -9.54 9.04 -0.77
C SER A 134 -10.42 8.92 -2.01
N THR A 135 -11.73 9.04 -1.82
CA THR A 135 -12.76 9.21 -2.86
C THR A 135 -13.30 10.63 -2.83
N GLY A 136 -13.80 11.13 -3.95
CA GLY A 136 -14.38 12.47 -4.07
C GLY A 136 -13.99 13.20 -5.35
N SER A 137 -14.50 14.43 -5.51
CA SER A 137 -14.31 15.23 -6.74
C SER A 137 -12.86 15.66 -6.98
N ASN A 138 -12.08 15.88 -5.93
CA ASN A 138 -10.65 16.17 -6.04
C ASN A 138 -9.86 14.86 -5.89
N PHE A 139 -9.47 14.26 -7.01
CA PHE A 139 -8.69 13.04 -7.07
C PHE A 139 -7.54 13.18 -8.07
N ASN A 140 -6.54 12.31 -7.94
CA ASN A 140 -5.45 12.19 -8.91
C ASN A 140 -5.74 11.07 -9.91
N ASN A 141 -5.35 11.27 -11.16
CA ASN A 141 -5.16 10.14 -12.09
C ASN A 141 -3.88 9.41 -11.67
N GLU A 142 -4.03 8.16 -11.24
CA GLU A 142 -2.93 7.33 -10.74
C GLU A 142 -2.92 6.01 -11.51
N CYS A 143 -1.73 5.45 -11.74
CA CYS A 143 -1.56 4.16 -12.39
C CYS A 143 -0.83 3.22 -11.45
N ASP A 144 -1.48 2.11 -11.11
CA ASP A 144 -0.96 1.13 -10.18
C ASP A 144 -1.00 -0.27 -10.79
N VAL A 145 0.07 -1.02 -10.55
CA VAL A 145 0.23 -2.41 -10.98
C VAL A 145 -0.02 -3.32 -9.78
N PHE A 146 -1.06 -4.14 -9.88
CA PHE A 146 -1.47 -5.12 -8.89
C PHE A 146 -0.91 -6.48 -9.28
N LEU A 147 -0.34 -7.17 -8.31
CA LEU A 147 0.40 -8.42 -8.47
C LEU A 147 -0.09 -9.41 -7.41
N TRP A 148 -0.55 -10.61 -7.80
CA TRP A 148 -0.98 -11.59 -6.81
C TRP A 148 -0.79 -13.05 -7.19
N GLU A 149 -0.66 -13.89 -6.16
CA GLU A 149 -0.75 -15.34 -6.31
C GLU A 149 -2.20 -15.78 -6.44
N LYS A 150 -2.51 -16.70 -7.37
CA LYS A 150 -3.89 -17.18 -7.58
C LYS A 150 -4.45 -17.89 -6.34
N THR A 151 -3.57 -18.59 -5.62
CA THR A 151 -3.88 -19.30 -4.38
C THR A 151 -3.83 -18.39 -3.16
N SER A 152 -3.55 -17.09 -3.34
CA SER A 152 -3.51 -16.16 -2.23
C SER A 152 -4.89 -16.06 -1.58
N PRO A 153 -4.99 -16.06 -0.23
CA PRO A 153 -6.24 -15.77 0.48
C PRO A 153 -6.86 -14.43 0.09
N ILE A 154 -6.05 -13.50 -0.43
CA ILE A 154 -6.49 -12.18 -0.91
C ILE A 154 -6.69 -12.10 -2.43
N ALA A 155 -6.62 -13.22 -3.14
CA ALA A 155 -6.99 -13.29 -4.57
C ALA A 155 -8.45 -12.85 -4.80
N ARG A 156 -9.33 -13.02 -3.81
CA ARG A 156 -10.70 -12.49 -3.86
C ARG A 156 -10.75 -10.97 -3.93
N ILE A 157 -9.88 -10.27 -3.19
CA ILE A 157 -9.74 -8.80 -3.26
C ILE A 157 -9.33 -8.42 -4.68
N ALA A 158 -8.28 -9.07 -5.21
CA ALA A 158 -7.79 -8.78 -6.54
C ALA A 158 -8.79 -9.13 -7.68
N ASN A 159 -9.60 -10.17 -7.54
CA ASN A 159 -10.67 -10.48 -8.48
C ASN A 159 -11.79 -9.44 -8.40
N HIS A 160 -12.23 -9.11 -7.18
CA HIS A 160 -13.27 -8.11 -6.94
C HIS A 160 -12.91 -6.75 -7.53
N ILE A 161 -11.64 -6.34 -7.40
CA ILE A 161 -11.10 -5.13 -8.00
C ILE A 161 -11.37 -5.08 -9.50
N VAL A 162 -11.16 -6.19 -10.19
CA VAL A 162 -11.37 -6.19 -11.64
C VAL A 162 -12.84 -6.18 -12.00
N ASP A 163 -13.66 -6.94 -11.27
CA ASP A 163 -15.11 -6.96 -11.50
C ASP A 163 -15.75 -5.58 -11.22
N THR A 164 -15.19 -4.84 -10.26
CA THR A 164 -15.64 -3.48 -9.89
C THR A 164 -15.34 -2.43 -10.96
N LEU A 165 -14.42 -2.73 -11.87
CA LEU A 165 -13.88 -1.78 -12.84
C LEU A 165 -14.25 -2.14 -14.28
N ASP A 166 -15.32 -2.90 -14.51
CA ASP A 166 -15.70 -3.43 -15.84
C ASP A 166 -15.84 -2.35 -16.94
N GLU A 167 -16.08 -1.08 -16.55
CA GLU A 167 -16.16 0.07 -17.46
C GLU A 167 -14.83 0.83 -17.67
N GLN A 168 -13.74 0.43 -17.01
CA GLN A 168 -12.41 1.05 -17.10
C GLN A 168 -11.42 0.18 -17.88
N ILE A 169 -10.40 0.83 -18.46
CA ILE A 169 -9.31 0.12 -19.12
C ILE A 169 -8.46 -0.58 -18.06
N ILE A 170 -8.45 -1.91 -18.11
CA ILE A 170 -7.63 -2.75 -17.24
C ILE A 170 -6.79 -3.66 -18.13
N ILE A 171 -5.47 -3.57 -18.00
CA ILE A 171 -4.58 -4.52 -18.68
C ILE A 171 -4.36 -5.71 -17.75
N ARG A 172 -4.92 -6.86 -18.12
CA ARG A 172 -4.66 -8.14 -17.45
C ARG A 172 -3.53 -8.87 -18.17
N ALA A 173 -2.55 -9.36 -17.42
CA ALA A 173 -1.50 -10.20 -17.95
C ALA A 173 -1.19 -11.40 -17.03
N PRO A 174 -0.82 -12.55 -17.59
CA PRO A 174 -0.28 -13.64 -16.78
C PRO A 174 1.14 -13.29 -16.33
N TYR A 175 1.51 -13.66 -15.11
CA TYR A 175 2.91 -13.74 -14.73
C TYR A 175 3.47 -15.13 -15.05
N GLN A 176 4.53 -15.17 -15.85
CA GLN A 176 5.20 -16.41 -16.24
C GLN A 176 6.62 -16.47 -15.64
N PRO A 177 6.91 -17.38 -14.70
CA PRO A 177 8.24 -17.50 -14.11
C PRO A 177 9.35 -17.72 -15.14
N ARG A 178 9.07 -18.45 -16.23
CA ARG A 178 10.04 -18.70 -17.31
C ARG A 178 10.53 -17.41 -17.99
N GLN A 179 9.68 -16.39 -18.08
CA GLN A 179 10.05 -15.06 -18.58
C GLN A 179 10.79 -14.21 -17.53
N ASN A 180 10.87 -14.70 -16.29
CA ASN A 180 11.40 -14.01 -15.13
C ASN A 180 12.52 -14.83 -14.45
N GLN A 181 13.38 -15.48 -15.25
CA GLN A 181 14.53 -16.26 -14.77
C GLN A 181 14.14 -17.45 -13.87
N GLY A 182 12.94 -18.00 -14.06
CA GLY A 182 12.41 -19.08 -13.22
C GLY A 182 11.91 -18.64 -11.84
N ILE A 183 11.93 -17.34 -11.55
CA ILE A 183 11.55 -16.79 -10.24
C ILE A 183 10.03 -16.64 -10.18
N SER A 184 9.42 -17.04 -9.05
CA SER A 184 7.99 -16.85 -8.83
C SER A 184 7.64 -15.39 -8.52
N LEU A 185 6.36 -15.02 -8.63
CA LEU A 185 5.92 -13.68 -8.29
C LEU A 185 6.16 -13.37 -6.81
N SER A 186 5.81 -14.29 -5.90
CA SER A 186 6.12 -14.17 -4.47
C SER A 186 7.60 -13.92 -4.20
N GLN A 187 8.50 -14.61 -4.90
CA GLN A 187 9.94 -14.39 -4.75
C GLN A 187 10.39 -13.02 -5.29
N LYS A 188 9.75 -12.51 -6.34
CA LYS A 188 10.02 -11.13 -6.81
C LYS A 188 9.52 -10.09 -5.82
N LEU A 189 8.33 -10.26 -5.25
CA LEU A 189 7.81 -9.37 -4.21
C LEU A 189 8.70 -9.41 -2.96
N LEU A 190 9.18 -10.59 -2.58
CA LEU A 190 10.17 -10.74 -1.51
C LEU A 190 11.44 -9.94 -1.79
N ARG A 191 11.98 -10.03 -3.01
CA ARG A 191 13.17 -9.23 -3.39
C ARG A 191 12.91 -7.73 -3.33
N ILE A 192 11.74 -7.25 -3.78
CA ILE A 192 11.37 -5.83 -3.64
C ILE A 192 11.33 -5.42 -2.16
N ARG A 193 10.72 -6.24 -1.31
CA ARG A 193 10.68 -6.01 0.14
C ARG A 193 12.09 -5.95 0.74
N ASP A 194 12.95 -6.89 0.38
CA ASP A 194 14.32 -6.96 0.87
C ASP A 194 15.16 -5.78 0.37
N GLU A 195 14.96 -5.35 -0.89
CA GLU A 195 15.55 -4.13 -1.44
C GLU A 195 15.10 -2.87 -0.69
N VAL A 196 13.83 -2.79 -0.26
CA VAL A 196 13.36 -1.68 0.58
C VAL A 196 14.05 -1.69 1.93
N PHE A 197 14.11 -2.84 2.61
CA PHE A 197 14.71 -2.95 3.94
C PHE A 197 16.24 -2.81 3.92
N GLY A 198 16.90 -3.09 2.80
CA GLY A 198 18.33 -2.89 2.60
C GLY A 198 18.78 -1.44 2.39
N GLN A 199 17.89 -0.43 2.50
CA GLN A 199 18.17 0.98 2.20
C GLN A 199 18.63 1.81 3.43
N ASP A 200 19.25 1.18 4.43
CA ASP A 200 19.70 1.82 5.67
C ASP A 200 18.60 2.62 6.38
N LEU A 201 17.41 2.03 6.48
CA LEU A 201 16.25 2.67 7.09
C LEU A 201 16.43 2.87 8.59
N GLN A 202 16.00 4.02 9.09
CA GLN A 202 15.91 4.33 10.52
C GLN A 202 14.46 4.34 10.97
N GLU A 203 14.23 3.98 12.23
CA GLU A 203 12.90 4.10 12.81
C GLU A 203 12.57 5.58 13.04
N LEU A 204 11.38 5.98 12.62
CA LEU A 204 10.85 7.30 12.90
C LEU A 204 10.53 7.36 14.40
N ILE A 205 11.22 8.24 15.13
CA ILE A 205 10.94 8.51 16.54
C ILE A 205 9.69 9.40 16.63
#